data_AF-A0AAW6Y0C1-F1
#
_entry.id   AF-A0AAW6Y0C1-F1
#
_cell.length_a   1.000
_cell.length_b   1.000
_cell.length_c   1.000
_cell.angle_alpha   90.00
_cell.angle_beta   90.00
_cell.angle_gamma   90.00
#
_symmetry.space_group_name_H-M   'P 1'
#
loop_
_entity.id
_entity.type
_entity.pdbx_description
1 polymer ?
#
loop_
_entity_poly.entity_id
_entity_poly.type
_entity_poly.pdbx_seq_one_letter_code
_entity_poly.pdbx_strand_id
1 'polypeptide(L)'
;YPVEVPGVSVSNFLRTARTAVDGKPPALRTWTKELEQAMEDLRIDPEFANRDLNAGFSGGEKKRHEILQMRILRPKFAVLDETDSGLDVDALR
;
A
#
# COMPACT_ATOMS: atom_id res chain seq x y z
N TYR A 1 -5.35 -15.76 4.12
CA TYR A 1 -4.28 -15.14 3.31
C TYR A 1 -4.90 -14.43 2.12
N PRO A 2 -4.42 -13.22 1.75
CA PRO A 2 -4.97 -12.49 0.61
C PRO A 2 -4.72 -13.26 -0.69
N VAL A 3 -5.68 -13.18 -1.61
CA VAL A 3 -5.64 -13.89 -2.90
C VAL A 3 -4.63 -13.20 -3.82
N GLU A 4 -3.78 -13.98 -4.48
CA GLU A 4 -2.88 -13.49 -5.52
C GLU A 4 -3.67 -13.10 -6.76
N VAL A 5 -3.35 -11.95 -7.35
CA VAL A 5 -4.02 -11.44 -8.56
C VAL A 5 -2.97 -11.16 -9.63
N PRO A 6 -2.63 -12.17 -10.47
CA PRO A 6 -1.65 -12.01 -11.53
C PRO A 6 -2.05 -10.94 -12.55
N GLY A 7 -1.07 -10.17 -13.04
CA GLY A 7 -1.29 -9.11 -14.03
C GLY A 7 -1.89 -7.82 -13.46
N VAL A 8 -2.13 -7.76 -12.15
CA VAL A 8 -2.52 -6.53 -11.45
C VAL A 8 -1.37 -6.07 -10.59
N SER A 9 -0.70 -4.99 -10.99
CA SER A 9 0.38 -4.44 -10.18
C SER A 9 -0.14 -3.78 -8.91
N VAL A 10 0.67 -3.76 -7.86
CA VAL A 10 0.40 -3.05 -6.60
C VAL A 10 0.05 -1.58 -6.85
N SER A 11 0.81 -0.88 -7.71
CA SER A 11 0.55 0.52 -8.04
C SER A 11 -0.82 0.72 -8.68
N ASN A 12 -1.19 -0.14 -9.64
CA ASN A 12 -2.49 -0.04 -10.30
C ASN A 12 -3.63 -0.32 -9.31
N PHE A 13 -3.51 -1.37 -8.50
CA PHE A 13 -4.48 -1.70 -7.45
C PHE A 13 -4.71 -0.53 -6.50
N LEU A 14 -3.65 0.03 -5.94
CA LEU A 14 -3.75 1.15 -4.99
C LEU A 14 -4.33 2.41 -5.63
N ARG A 15 -3.97 2.71 -6.89
CA ARG A 15 -4.52 3.84 -7.63
C ARG A 15 -6.02 3.67 -7.88
N THR A 16 -6.45 2.48 -8.26
CA THR A 16 -7.86 2.15 -8.46
C THR A 16 -8.63 2.24 -7.14
N ALA A 17 -8.09 1.70 -6.04
CA ALA A 17 -8.70 1.80 -4.73
C ALA A 17 -8.83 3.26 -4.27
N ARG A 18 -7.78 4.07 -4.42
CA ARG A 18 -7.81 5.52 -4.13
C ARG A 18 -8.86 6.24 -4.98
N THR A 19 -8.95 5.90 -6.26
CA THR A 19 -9.96 6.47 -7.18
C THR A 19 -11.38 6.14 -6.72
N ALA A 20 -11.63 4.91 -6.25
CA ALA A 20 -12.93 4.49 -5.75
C ALA A 20 -13.32 5.25 -4.46
N VAL A 21 -12.35 5.53 -3.58
CA VAL A 21 -12.56 6.30 -2.34
C VAL A 21 -12.79 7.79 -2.63
N ASP A 22 -12.00 8.40 -3.51
CA ASP A 22 -12.04 9.84 -3.78
C ASP A 22 -13.05 10.25 -4.86
N GLY A 23 -13.58 9.27 -5.61
CA GLY A 23 -14.48 9.49 -6.75
C GLY A 23 -13.81 10.05 -8.01
N LYS A 24 -12.50 10.30 -7.98
CA LYS A 24 -11.72 10.76 -9.14
C LYS A 24 -10.30 10.21 -9.12
N PRO A 25 -9.71 9.91 -10.29
CA PRO A 25 -8.37 9.37 -10.33
C PRO A 25 -7.33 10.46 -10.03
N PRO A 26 -6.30 10.15 -9.22
CA PRO A 26 -5.18 11.07 -9.05
C PRO A 26 -4.44 11.24 -10.39
N ALA A 27 -3.95 12.45 -10.64
CA ALA A 27 -3.10 12.74 -11.78
C ALA A 27 -1.84 11.85 -11.72
N LEU A 28 -1.44 11.25 -12.83
CA LEU A 28 -0.36 10.24 -12.86
C LEU A 28 0.93 10.73 -12.20
N ARG A 29 1.38 11.96 -12.53
CA ARG A 29 2.60 12.53 -11.95
C ARG A 29 2.51 12.71 -10.43
N THR A 30 1.34 13.08 -9.93
CA THR A 30 1.10 13.24 -8.49
C THR A 30 1.03 11.87 -7.81
N TRP A 31 0.35 10.92 -8.44
CA TRP A 31 0.24 9.54 -7.96
C TRP A 31 1.60 8.86 -7.79
N THR A 32 2.45 8.92 -8.80
CA THR A 32 3.78 8.30 -8.75
C THR A 32 4.57 8.85 -7.57
N LYS A 33 4.60 10.18 -7.39
CA LYS A 33 5.30 10.82 -6.28
C LYS A 33 4.72 10.46 -4.91
N GLU A 34 3.40 10.43 -4.79
CA GLU A 34 2.72 10.09 -3.53
C GLU A 34 2.99 8.64 -3.12
N LEU A 35 2.94 7.71 -4.08
CA LEU A 35 3.22 6.30 -3.84
C LEU A 35 4.70 6.07 -3.51
N GLU A 36 5.63 6.66 -4.28
CA GLU A 36 7.07 6.57 -4.01
C GLU A 36 7.42 7.09 -2.61
N GLN A 37 6.86 8.24 -2.20
CA GLN A 37 7.09 8.78 -0.86
C GLN A 37 6.55 7.86 0.23
N ALA A 38 5.32 7.35 0.07
CA ALA A 38 4.73 6.43 1.03
C ALA A 38 5.52 5.10 1.15
N MET A 39 6.10 4.63 0.04
CA MET A 39 6.96 3.44 0.03
C MET A 39 8.30 3.71 0.71
N GLU A 40 8.90 4.89 0.47
CA GLU A 40 10.13 5.33 1.16
C GLU A 40 9.93 5.40 2.69
N ASP A 41 8.85 6.06 3.14
CA ASP A 41 8.49 6.19 4.56
C ASP A 41 8.38 4.80 5.25
N LEU A 42 7.90 3.80 4.51
CA LEU A 42 7.68 2.42 4.98
C LEU A 42 8.85 1.47 4.67
N ARG A 43 9.96 1.99 4.12
CA ARG A 43 11.14 1.21 3.70
C ARG A 43 10.77 0.05 2.77
N ILE A 44 9.88 0.32 1.83
CA ILE A 44 9.47 -0.61 0.77
C ILE A 44 10.27 -0.25 -0.50
N ASP A 45 10.90 -1.24 -1.12
CA ASP A 45 11.59 -1.06 -2.40
C ASP A 45 10.58 -0.57 -3.48
N PRO A 46 10.86 0.53 -4.21
CA PRO A 46 10.00 1.03 -5.28
C PRO A 46 9.59 -0.03 -6.33
N GLU A 47 10.44 -1.02 -6.61
CA GLU A 47 10.11 -2.11 -7.53
C GLU A 47 8.92 -2.95 -7.06
N PHE A 48 8.61 -2.93 -5.76
CA PHE A 48 7.42 -3.58 -5.21
C PHE A 48 6.12 -3.06 -5.84
N ALA A 49 6.10 -1.80 -6.29
CA ALA A 49 4.95 -1.20 -6.96
C ALA A 49 4.57 -1.89 -8.28
N ASN A 50 5.55 -2.53 -8.94
CA ASN A 50 5.40 -3.22 -10.22
C ASN A 50 5.03 -4.70 -10.08
N ARG A 51 5.14 -5.26 -8.86
CA ARG A 51 4.83 -6.67 -8.61
C ARG A 51 3.34 -6.95 -8.71
N ASP A 52 3.02 -8.18 -9.12
CA ASP A 52 1.66 -8.72 -9.07
C ASP A 52 1.12 -8.71 -7.64
N LEU A 53 -0.14 -8.32 -7.50
CA LEU A 53 -0.80 -8.11 -6.22
C LEU A 53 -0.81 -9.42 -5.41
N ASN A 54 -0.28 -9.34 -4.19
CA ASN A 54 -0.14 -10.44 -3.22
C ASN A 54 0.76 -11.61 -3.66
N ALA A 55 1.33 -11.57 -4.87
CA ALA A 55 2.06 -12.69 -5.45
C ALA A 55 3.46 -12.84 -4.85
N GLY A 56 3.69 -13.96 -4.17
CA GLY A 56 5.00 -14.27 -3.58
C GLY A 56 5.45 -13.29 -2.50
N PHE A 57 4.53 -12.59 -1.84
CA PHE A 57 4.86 -11.70 -0.72
C PHE A 57 5.23 -12.54 0.51
N SER A 58 6.38 -12.26 1.10
CA SER A 58 6.74 -12.71 2.44
C SER A 58 5.76 -12.17 3.49
N GLY A 59 5.77 -12.75 4.71
CA GLY A 59 4.94 -12.25 5.81
C GLY A 59 5.19 -10.78 6.14
N GLY A 60 6.45 -10.33 6.11
CA GLY A 60 6.81 -8.93 6.35
C GLY A 60 6.37 -7.98 5.23
N GLU A 61 6.41 -8.43 3.97
CA GLU A 61 5.90 -7.64 2.85
C GLU A 61 4.38 -7.50 2.88
N LYS A 62 3.66 -8.56 3.26
CA LYS A 62 2.20 -8.49 3.45
C LYS A 62 1.85 -7.42 4.49
N LYS A 63 2.52 -7.43 5.64
CA LYS A 63 2.34 -6.41 6.68
C LYS A 63 2.64 -5.00 6.16
N ARG A 64 3.81 -4.78 5.56
CA ARG A 64 4.15 -3.45 4.97
C ARG A 64 3.15 -3.00 3.91
N HIS A 65 2.62 -3.93 3.11
CA HIS A 65 1.60 -3.62 2.09
C HIS A 65 0.25 -3.21 2.70
N GLU A 66 -0.17 -3.81 3.82
CA GLU A 66 -1.37 -3.41 4.57
C GLU A 66 -1.22 -1.98 5.14
N ILE A 67 -0.04 -1.67 5.67
CA ILE A 67 0.29 -0.32 6.15
C ILE A 67 0.34 0.70 5.02
N LEU A 68 0.93 0.33 3.88
CA LEU A 68 0.94 1.15 2.67
C LEU A 68 -0.49 1.46 2.20
N GLN A 69 -1.38 0.47 2.21
CA GLN A 69 -2.79 0.69 1.90
C GLN A 69 -3.42 1.70 2.86
N MET A 70 -3.17 1.61 4.17
CA MET A 70 -3.68 2.61 5.12
C MET A 70 -3.13 4.01 4.84
N ARG A 71 -1.82 4.13 4.56
CA ARG A 71 -1.18 5.42 4.25
C ARG A 71 -1.76 6.06 2.99
N ILE A 72 -1.99 5.27 1.94
CA ILE A 72 -2.55 5.74 0.66
C ILE A 72 -4.03 6.06 0.78
N LEU A 73 -4.82 5.18 1.40
CA LEU A 73 -6.28 5.34 1.47
C LEU A 73 -6.70 6.38 2.50
N ARG A 74 -5.85 6.65 3.51
CA ARG A 74 -6.09 7.60 4.60
C ARG A 74 -7.49 7.40 5.22
N PRO A 75 -7.82 6.17 5.67
CA PRO A 75 -9.13 5.91 6.24
C PRO A 75 -9.34 6.77 7.49
N LYS A 76 -10.58 7.19 7.74
CA LYS A 76 -10.93 7.96 8.95
C LYS A 76 -10.84 7.13 10.24
N PHE A 77 -10.91 5.80 10.09
CA PHE A 77 -10.88 4.83 11.16
C PHE A 77 -10.34 3.51 10.60
N ALA A 78 -9.45 2.86 11.35
CA ALA A 78 -8.90 1.56 11.02
C ALA A 78 -8.93 0.68 12.27
N VAL A 79 -9.27 -0.60 12.09
CA VAL A 79 -9.15 -1.62 13.13
C VAL A 79 -7.96 -2.48 12.78
N LEU A 80 -7.01 -2.55 13.71
CA LEU A 80 -5.80 -3.35 13.58
C LEU A 80 -5.82 -4.39 14.70
N ASP A 81 -5.69 -5.65 14.33
CA ASP A 81 -5.50 -6.75 15.27
C ASP A 81 -4.02 -7.16 15.25
N GLU A 82 -3.46 -7.52 16.41
CA GLU A 82 -2.03 -7.87 16.58
C GLU A 82 -0.99 -6.80 16.17
N THR A 83 -1.03 -5.60 16.76
CA THR A 83 -0.10 -4.49 16.43
C THR A 83 1.36 -4.69 16.89
N ASP A 84 1.68 -5.77 17.60
CA ASP A 84 2.99 -6.00 18.25
C ASP A 84 4.12 -6.39 17.27
N SER A 85 3.93 -6.20 15.96
CA SER A 85 4.75 -6.79 14.91
C SER A 85 6.03 -6.03 14.54
N GLY A 86 6.53 -5.13 15.39
CA GLY A 86 7.69 -4.29 15.04
C GLY A 86 7.38 -3.23 13.99
N LEU A 87 6.10 -2.85 13.90
CA LEU A 87 5.64 -1.73 13.10
C LEU A 87 5.76 -0.49 13.99
N ASP A 88 6.85 0.24 13.81
CA ASP A 88 7.01 1.53 14.48
C ASP A 88 5.78 2.36 14.16
N VAL A 89 5.03 2.73 15.20
CA VAL A 89 3.84 3.58 15.09
C VAL A 89 4.19 4.90 14.41
N ASP A 90 5.46 5.28 14.44
CA ASP A 90 6.07 6.39 13.73
C ASP A 90 5.95 6.28 12.20
N ALA A 91 5.95 5.06 11.64
CA ALA A 91 5.75 4.83 10.21
C ALA A 91 4.31 5.14 9.74
N LEU A 92 3.36 5.23 10.67
CA LEU A 92 1.96 5.57 10.44
C LEU A 92 1.63 7.03 10.76
N ARG A 93 2.57 7.80 11.34
CA ARG A 93 2.33 9.17 11.80
C ARG A 93 2.43 10.22 10.69
#